data_AF-X1A9F3-F1
#
_entry.id   AF-X1A9F3-F1
#
_cell.length_a   1.000
_cell.length_b   1.000
_cell.length_c   1.000
_cell.angle_alpha   90.00
_cell.angle_beta   90.00
_cell.angle_gamma   90.00
#
_symmetry.space_group_name_H-M   'P 1'
#
loop_
_entity.id
_entity.type
_entity.pdbx_description
1 polymer ?
#
loop_
_entity_poly.entity_id
_entity_poly.type
_entity_poly.pdbx_seq_one_letter_code
_entity_poly.pdbx_strand_id
1 'polypeptide(L)' 'GFEMEALVAVSVSALTIYDMCKAVDKSMTIGEIRLVRKSGGKSGLYVAGG' A
#
# COMPACT_ATOMS: atom_id res chain seq x y z
N GLY A 1 8.58 11.40 -7.48
CA GLY A 1 7.67 10.50 -8.22
C GLY A 1 6.36 10.54 -7.49
N PHE A 2 5.54 9.50 -7.64
CA PHE A 2 4.24 9.36 -6.99
C PHE A 2 4.20 8.16 -6.02
N GLU A 3 5.37 7.78 -5.50
CA GLU A 3 5.52 6.61 -4.62
C GLU A 3 4.72 6.77 -3.34
N MET A 4 4.72 7.98 -2.77
CA MET A 4 4.01 8.27 -1.53
C MET A 4 2.50 8.26 -1.74
N GLU A 5 2.02 8.79 -2.86
CA GLU A 5 0.60 8.80 -3.23
C GLU A 5 0.07 7.38 -3.37
N ALA A 6 0.84 6.48 -3.98
CA ALA A 6 0.49 5.06 -4.06
C ALA A 6 0.44 4.38 -2.69
N LEU A 7 1.45 4.63 -1.84
CA LEU A 7 1.52 4.04 -0.49
C LEU A 7 0.44 4.58 0.45
N VAL A 8 0.12 5.86 0.35
CA VAL A 8 -0.98 6.48 1.12
C VAL A 8 -2.32 5.94 0.65
N ALA A 9 -2.56 5.84 -0.66
CA ALA A 9 -3.81 5.33 -1.21
C ALA A 9 -4.12 3.89 -0.74
N VAL A 10 -3.12 2.99 -0.79
CA VAL A 10 -3.31 1.62 -0.30
C VAL A 10 -3.50 1.56 1.21
N SER A 11 -2.80 2.40 1.97
CA SER A 11 -2.94 2.47 3.44
C SER A 11 -4.34 2.91 3.84
N VAL A 12 -4.87 3.98 3.23
CA VAL A 12 -6.23 4.47 3.50
C VAL A 12 -7.28 3.43 3.07
N SER A 13 -7.07 2.77 1.94
CA SER A 13 -7.97 1.70 1.48
C SER A 13 -8.00 0.52 2.46
N ALA A 14 -6.83 0.08 2.95
CA ALA A 14 -6.74 -0.98 3.95
C ALA A 14 -7.39 -0.59 5.28
N LEU A 15 -7.18 0.65 5.73
CA LEU A 15 -7.85 1.20 6.92
C LEU A 15 -9.38 1.25 6.76
N THR A 16 -9.87 1.56 5.55
CA THR A 16 -11.31 1.54 5.25
C THR A 16 -11.89 0.14 5.36
N ILE A 17 -11.18 -0.88 4.86
CA ILE A 17 -11.58 -2.29 5.01
C ILE A 17 -11.59 -2.68 6.50
N TYR A 18 -10.55 -2.30 7.24
CA TYR A 18 -10.51 -2.53 8.68
C TYR A 18 -11.71 -1.88 9.38
N ASP A 19 -12.06 -0.64 9.02
CA ASP A 19 -13.19 0.08 9.59
C ASP A 19 -14.52 -0.65 9.37
N MET A 20 -14.72 -1.23 8.20
CA MET A 20 -15.92 -2.00 7.85
C MET A 20 -15.98 -3.37 8.56
N CYS A 21 -14.83 -4.01 8.80
CA CYS A 21 -14.74 -5.38 9.33
C CYS A 21 -14.45 -5.45 10.84
N LYS A 22 -14.06 -4.35 11.49
CA LYS A 22 -13.66 -4.31 12.93
C LYS A 22 -14.73 -4.78 13.91
N ALA A 23 -15.99 -4.84 13.49
CA ALA A 23 -17.09 -5.36 14.30
C ALA A 23 -17.08 -6.90 14.40
N VAL A 24 -16.52 -7.57 13.38
CA VAL A 24 -16.44 -9.04 13.31
C VAL A 24 -15.16 -9.55 13.97
N ASP A 25 -14.02 -8.92 13.67
CA ASP A 25 -12.72 -9.28 14.22
C ASP A 25 -11.88 -8.02 14.43
N LYS A 26 -11.38 -7.83 15.65
CA LYS A 26 -10.50 -6.70 16.03
C LYS A 26 -9.01 -7.04 15.98
N SER A 27 -8.67 -8.30 15.72
CA SER A 27 -7.29 -8.78 15.65
C SER A 27 -6.69 -8.73 14.24
N MET A 28 -7.47 -8.29 13.25
CA MET A 28 -7.00 -8.10 11.87
C MET A 28 -5.75 -7.23 11.84
N THR A 29 -4.76 -7.63 11.03
CA THR A 29 -3.51 -6.89 10.87
C THR A 29 -3.38 -6.42 9.42
N ILE A 30 -3.07 -5.14 9.23
CA ILE A 30 -2.69 -4.59 7.92
C ILE A 30 -1.17 -4.68 7.80
N GLY A 31 -0.67 -5.32 6.73
CA GLY A 31 0.76 -5.53 6.51
C GLY A 31 1.13 -5.59 5.03
N GLU A 32 2.40 -5.89 4.75
CA GLU A 32 2.94 -6.05 3.38
C GLU A 32 2.74 -4.83 2.45
N ILE A 33 2.55 -3.63 3.02
CA ILE A 33 2.45 -2.39 2.25
C ILE A 33 3.83 -2.00 1.75
N ARG A 34 4.06 -2.19 0.44
CA ARG A 34 5.32 -1.85 -0.23
C ARG A 34 5.09 -1.44 -1.68
N LEU A 35 6.05 -0.70 -2.23
CA LEU A 35 6.06 -0.35 -3.64
C LEU A 35 6.47 -1.58 -4.48
N VAL A 36 5.61 -2.04 -5.38
CA VAL A 36 5.89 -3.20 -6.23
C VAL A 36 6.58 -2.81 -7.54
N ARG A 37 6.18 -1.67 -8.11
CA ARG A 37 6.73 -1.16 -9.36
C ARG A 37 6.64 0.35 -9.38
N LYS A 38 7.68 0.98 -9.92
CA LYS A 38 7.67 2.39 -10.28
C LYS A 38 8.38 2.55 -11.61
N SER A 39 7.79 3.31 -12.52
CA SER A 39 8.43 3.70 -13.78
C SER A 39 8.52 5.21 -13.87
N GLY A 40 9.65 5.72 -14.35
CA GLY A 40 9.84 7.12 -14.70
C GLY A 40 10.63 7.93 -13.67
N GLY A 41 10.99 9.14 -14.08
CA GLY A 41 11.95 10.01 -13.37
C GLY A 41 13.40 9.59 -13.59
N LYS A 42 14.33 10.33 -12.97
CA LYS A 42 15.78 10.09 -13.07
C LYS A 42 16.19 8.67 -12.64
N SER A 43 15.40 8.04 -11.77
CA SER A 43 15.65 6.71 -11.22
C SER A 43 15.30 5.55 -12.17
N GLY A 44 14.58 5.80 -13.28
CA GLY A 44 14.19 4.74 -14.23
C GLY A 44 13.10 3.79 -13.72
N LEU A 45 13.22 2.50 -14.05
CA LEU A 45 12.29 1.44 -13.67
C LEU A 45 12.76 0.76 -12.38
N TYR A 46 11.86 0.68 -11.40
CA TYR A 46 12.01 -0.11 -10.19
C TYR A 46 10.95 -1.22 -10.17
N VAL A 47 11.34 -2.43 -9.79
CA VAL A 47 10.47 -3.59 -9.57
C VAL A 47 10.93 -4.31 -8.31
N ALA A 48 10.05 -4.49 -7.33
CA ALA A 48 10.36 -5.23 -6.11
C ALA A 48 10.26 -6.74 -6.35
N GLY A 49 11.27 -7.50 -5.92
CA GLY A 49 11.32 -8.96 -6.07
C GLY A 49 11.98 -9.46 -7.36
N GLY A 50 12.83 -8.65 -7.99
CA GLY A 50 13.81 -9.10 -8.98
C GLY A 50 15.04 -9.70 -8.32
#